data_AF-A0A2S4LA60-F1
#
_entry.id   AF-A0A2S4LA60-F1
#
_cell.length_a   1.000
_cell.length_b   1.000
_cell.length_c   1.000
_cell.angle_alpha   90.00
_cell.angle_beta   90.00
_cell.angle_gamma   90.00
#
_symmetry.space_group_name_H-M   'P 1'
#
loop_
_entity.id
_entity.type
_entity.pdbx_description
1 polymer ?
#
loop_
_entity_poly.entity_id
_entity_poly.type
_entity_poly.pdbx_seq_one_letter_code
_entity_poly.pdbx_strand_id
1 'polypeptide(L)'
;MIALLGPPPEELLARGRLKGIFFSEQGTFNAGIGLPPPVVLEDRETNLSGEDKQRFMGLMRKMLQWMPEHRSTAKELSQDSWLQQQAE
;
A
#
# COMPACT_ATOMS: atom_id res chain seq x y z
N MET A 1 6.03 1.31 -4.20
CA MET A 1 5.49 0.95 -2.87
C MET A 1 6.24 1.61 -1.73
N ILE A 2 7.58 1.57 -1.68
CA ILE A 2 8.34 2.16 -0.54
C ILE A 2 8.02 3.65 -0.33
N ALA A 3 7.96 4.45 -1.39
CA ALA A 3 7.60 5.86 -1.26
C ALA A 3 6.15 6.11 -0.77
N LEU A 4 5.24 5.15 -0.94
CA LEU A 4 3.82 5.27 -0.54
C LEU A 4 3.55 4.67 0.85
N LEU A 5 4.18 3.54 1.16
CA LEU A 5 3.90 2.71 2.33
C LEU A 5 5.05 2.72 3.36
N GLY A 6 6.10 3.48 3.10
CA GLY A 6 7.35 3.39 3.86
C GLY A 6 8.14 2.11 3.56
N PRO A 7 9.24 1.86 4.29
CA PRO A 7 10.04 0.66 4.13
C PRO A 7 9.21 -0.61 4.42
N PRO A 8 9.47 -1.73 3.71
CA PRO A 8 8.81 -2.99 4.00
C PRO A 8 9.22 -3.51 5.39
N PRO A 9 8.32 -4.20 6.12
CA PRO A 9 8.65 -4.87 7.36
C PRO A 9 9.74 -5.93 7.18
N GLU A 10 10.58 -6.12 8.19
CA GLU A 10 11.65 -7.13 8.18
C GLU A 10 11.12 -8.55 7.97
N GLU A 11 9.96 -8.86 8.55
CA GLU A 11 9.29 -10.15 8.37
C GLU A 11 9.01 -10.45 6.89
N LEU A 12 8.56 -9.44 6.14
CA LEU A 12 8.32 -9.59 4.71
C LEU A 12 9.64 -9.81 3.96
N LEU A 13 10.69 -9.06 4.31
CA LEU A 13 12.01 -9.22 3.70
C LEU A 13 12.61 -10.59 4.00
N ALA A 14 12.43 -11.12 5.21
CA ALA A 14 12.94 -12.43 5.63
C ALA A 14 12.36 -13.59 4.79
N ARG A 15 11.10 -13.47 4.35
CA ARG A 15 10.42 -14.45 3.48
C ARG A 15 10.88 -14.36 2.02
N GLY A 16 11.49 -13.25 1.61
CA GLY A 16 11.85 -12.95 0.23
C GLY A 16 13.09 -13.70 -0.25
N ARG A 17 12.92 -14.66 -1.17
CA ARG A 17 14.04 -15.40 -1.80
C ARG A 17 15.03 -14.50 -2.54
N LEU A 18 14.54 -13.38 -3.08
CA LEU A 18 15.33 -12.43 -3.87
C LEU A 18 15.74 -11.18 -3.08
N LYS A 19 15.62 -11.18 -1.74
CA LYS A 19 15.85 -9.98 -0.92
C LYS A 19 17.24 -9.37 -1.15
N GLY A 20 18.27 -10.20 -1.29
CA GLY A 20 19.67 -9.76 -1.45
C GLY A 20 19.96 -9.04 -2.78
N ILE A 21 19.04 -9.08 -3.74
CA ILE A 21 19.16 -8.33 -5.00
C ILE A 21 18.71 -6.87 -4.82
N PHE A 22 17.79 -6.61 -3.90
CA PHE A 22 17.11 -5.32 -3.79
C PHE A 22 17.32 -4.63 -2.44
N PHE A 23 17.73 -5.36 -1.40
CA PHE A 23 17.86 -4.86 -0.04
C PHE A 23 19.20 -5.30 0.57
N SER A 24 19.80 -4.41 1.36
CA SER A 24 20.96 -4.72 2.19
C SER A 24 20.58 -5.68 3.33
N GLU A 25 21.58 -6.22 4.02
CA GLU A 25 21.36 -7.03 5.23
C GLU A 25 20.61 -6.27 6.33
N GLN A 26 20.75 -4.95 6.37
CA GLN A 26 20.05 -4.05 7.29
C GLN A 26 18.63 -3.67 6.78
N GLY A 27 18.13 -4.33 5.73
CA GLY A 27 16.78 -4.09 5.18
C GLY A 27 16.62 -2.77 4.40
N THR A 28 17.72 -2.09 4.07
CA THR A 28 17.67 -0.83 3.31
C THR A 28 17.65 -1.13 1.81
N PHE A 29 16.81 -0.43 1.05
CA PHE A 29 16.76 -0.61 -0.40
C PHE A 29 18.11 -0.26 -1.06
N ASN A 30 18.63 -1.18 -1.85
CA ASN A 30 19.95 -1.09 -2.49
C ASN A 30 19.93 -1.82 -3.86
N ALA A 31 19.16 -1.29 -4.81
CA ALA A 31 19.05 -1.86 -6.16
C ALA A 31 19.77 -1.04 -7.24
N GLY A 32 20.72 -0.17 -6.85
CA GLY A 32 21.45 0.71 -7.77
C GLY A 32 20.63 1.87 -8.37
N ILE A 33 19.41 2.09 -7.88
CA ILE A 33 18.56 3.23 -8.23
C ILE A 33 18.13 3.98 -6.97
N GLY A 34 17.94 5.30 -7.08
CA GLY A 34 17.41 6.11 -6.00
C GLY A 34 15.92 5.81 -5.75
N LEU A 35 15.52 5.79 -4.48
CA LEU A 35 14.10 5.79 -4.15
C LEU A 35 13.50 7.16 -4.49
N PRO A 36 12.29 7.22 -5.06
CA PRO A 36 11.58 8.48 -5.16
C PRO A 36 11.25 9.02 -3.75
N PRO A 37 11.05 10.35 -3.61
CA PRO A 37 10.66 10.94 -2.34
C PRO A 37 9.40 10.29 -1.75
N PRO A 38 9.26 10.22 -0.42
CA PRO A 38 8.02 9.80 0.21
C PRO A 38 6.84 10.62 -0.31
N VAL A 39 5.73 9.95 -0.56
CA VAL A 39 4.50 10.55 -1.05
C VAL A 39 3.33 10.11 -0.19
N VAL A 40 2.46 11.07 0.09
CA VAL A 40 1.21 10.82 0.81
C VAL A 40 0.25 10.16 -0.18
N LEU A 41 -0.34 9.03 0.23
CA LEU A 41 -1.23 8.25 -0.65
C LEU A 41 -2.46 9.09 -1.03
N GLU A 42 -2.97 9.86 -0.08
CA GLU A 42 -4.10 10.76 -0.22
C GLU A 42 -3.85 11.83 -1.28
N ASP A 43 -2.61 12.28 -1.47
CA ASP A 43 -2.26 13.29 -2.50
C ASP A 43 -2.30 12.70 -3.92
N ARG A 44 -2.33 11.37 -4.06
CA ARG A 44 -2.47 10.71 -5.37
C ARG A 44 -3.90 10.72 -5.89
N GLU A 45 -4.88 10.77 -4.99
CA GLU A 45 -6.28 10.88 -5.37
C GLU A 45 -6.63 12.36 -5.60
N THR A 46 -6.93 12.71 -6.84
CA THR A 46 -7.16 14.10 -7.27
C THR A 46 -8.56 14.34 -7.82
N ASN A 47 -9.35 13.29 -8.04
CA ASN A 47 -10.72 13.38 -8.56
C ASN A 47 -11.75 13.50 -7.44
N LEU A 48 -11.52 12.82 -6.33
CA LEU A 48 -12.41 12.86 -5.16
C LEU A 48 -12.03 13.98 -4.19
N SER A 49 -13.02 14.49 -3.46
CA SER A 49 -12.81 15.48 -2.40
C SER A 49 -13.73 15.21 -1.20
N GLY A 50 -13.51 15.92 -0.08
CA GLY A 50 -14.36 15.82 1.09
C GLY A 50 -14.50 14.40 1.66
N GLU A 51 -15.72 14.03 2.03
CA GLU A 51 -16.05 12.75 2.65
C GLU A 51 -15.84 11.56 1.70
N ASP A 52 -16.13 11.74 0.41
CA ASP A 52 -15.96 10.71 -0.62
C ASP A 52 -14.51 10.26 -0.73
N LYS A 53 -13.58 11.23 -0.75
CA LYS A 53 -12.15 10.94 -0.69
C LYS A 53 -11.80 10.19 0.59
N GLN A 54 -12.31 10.60 1.74
CA GLN A 54 -12.00 9.93 3.01
C GLN A 54 -12.44 8.47 3.03
N ARG A 55 -13.65 8.17 2.52
CA ARG A 55 -14.20 6.81 2.42
C ARG A 55 -13.39 5.96 1.43
N PHE A 56 -13.10 6.48 0.24
CA PHE A 56 -12.23 5.80 -0.73
C PHE A 56 -10.85 5.49 -0.17
N MET A 57 -10.24 6.45 0.54
CA MET A 57 -8.96 6.24 1.20
C MET A 57 -9.04 5.16 2.29
N GLY A 58 -10.20 4.98 2.94
CA GLY A 58 -10.48 3.84 3.81
C GLY A 58 -10.36 2.51 3.07
N LEU A 59 -11.00 2.38 1.91
CA LEU A 59 -10.90 1.20 1.04
C LEU A 59 -9.46 0.95 0.60
N MET A 60 -8.75 1.98 0.11
CA MET A 60 -7.38 1.86 -0.37
C MET A 60 -6.41 1.36 0.71
N ARG A 61 -6.59 1.79 1.97
CA ARG A 61 -5.78 1.31 3.10
C ARG A 61 -6.04 -0.17 3.43
N LYS A 62 -7.23 -0.71 3.15
CA LYS A 62 -7.51 -2.16 3.29
C LYS A 62 -6.82 -2.99 2.21
N MET A 63 -6.60 -2.41 1.02
CA MET A 63 -5.93 -3.07 -0.10
C MET A 63 -4.40 -2.95 -0.03
N LEU A 64 -3.88 -1.76 0.28
CA LEU A 64 -2.47 -1.42 0.19
C LEU A 64 -1.74 -1.69 1.51
N GLN A 65 -1.42 -2.96 1.74
CA GLN A 65 -0.63 -3.41 2.89
C GLN A 65 0.62 -4.16 2.46
N TRP A 66 1.72 -4.01 3.20
CA TRP A 66 2.95 -4.76 2.96
C TRP A 66 2.72 -6.27 3.18
N MET A 67 2.17 -6.62 4.34
CA MET A 67 1.86 -8.00 4.69
C MET A 67 0.62 -8.47 3.92
N PRO A 68 0.72 -9.54 3.12
CA PRO A 68 -0.43 -10.10 2.40
C PRO A 68 -1.59 -10.46 3.33
N GLU A 69 -1.28 -10.94 4.53
CA GLU A 69 -2.25 -11.41 5.54
C GLU A 69 -3.10 -10.27 6.12
N HIS A 70 -2.63 -9.03 6.03
CA HIS A 70 -3.38 -7.85 6.48
C HIS A 70 -4.25 -7.25 5.38
N ARG A 71 -4.12 -7.72 4.13
CA ARG A 71 -4.95 -7.23 3.02
C ARG A 71 -6.33 -7.85 3.13
N SER A 72 -7.36 -7.02 3.03
CA SER A 72 -8.71 -7.53 2.86
C SER A 72 -8.82 -8.29 1.53
N THR A 73 -9.58 -9.38 1.56
CA THR A 73 -9.88 -10.19 0.37
C THR A 73 -10.80 -9.42 -0.58
N ALA A 74 -10.84 -9.83 -1.85
CA ALA A 74 -11.77 -9.23 -2.84
C ALA A 74 -13.23 -9.28 -2.38
N LYS A 75 -13.63 -10.36 -1.69
CA LYS A 75 -14.98 -10.52 -1.14
C LYS A 75 -15.27 -9.51 -0.03
N GLU A 76 -14.36 -9.33 0.92
CA GLU A 76 -14.52 -8.34 1.99
C GLU A 76 -14.50 -6.91 1.44
N LEU A 77 -13.63 -6.64 0.46
CA LEU A 77 -13.56 -5.33 -0.20
C LEU A 77 -14.85 -5.00 -0.95
N SER A 78 -15.48 -5.99 -1.61
CA SER A 78 -16.77 -5.76 -2.29
C SER A 78 -17.88 -5.31 -1.34
N GLN A 79 -17.76 -5.58 -0.03
CA GLN A 79 -18.72 -5.18 1.00
C GLN A 79 -18.37 -3.84 1.65
N ASP A 80 -17.29 -3.19 1.23
CA ASP A 80 -16.90 -1.88 1.74
C ASP A 80 -17.96 -0.83 1.40
N SER A 81 -18.24 0.05 2.37
CA SER A 81 -19.27 1.07 2.23
C SER A 81 -19.03 2.00 1.06
N TRP A 82 -17.77 2.27 0.70
CA TRP A 82 -17.46 3.10 -0.46
C TRP A 82 -17.92 2.44 -1.77
N LEU A 83 -17.69 1.13 -1.95
CA LEU A 83 -18.09 0.42 -3.17
C LEU A 83 -19.61 0.15 -3.22
N GLN A 84 -20.22 -0.17 -2.08
CA GLN A 84 -21.66 -0.42 -2.02
C GLN A 84 -22.48 0.83 -2.40
N GLN A 85 -22.01 2.03 -2.05
CA GLN A 85 -22.68 3.29 -2.42
C GLN A 85 -22.60 3.63 -3.91
N GLN A 86 -21.67 3.04 -4.66
CA GLN A 86 -21.50 3.29 -6.10
C GLN A 86 -22.27 2.28 -6.97
N ALA A 87 -22.83 1.24 -6.36
CA ALA A 87 -23.59 0.19 -7.05
C ALA A 87 -25.10 0.50 -7.13
N GLU A 88 -25.51 1.64 -6.58
CA GLU A 88 -26.87 2.22 -6.67
C GLU A 88 -26.95 3.24 -7.80
#